data_AF-A0A3A0D7Q0-F1
#
_entry.id   AF-A0A3A0D7Q0-F1
#
_cell.length_a   1.000
_cell.length_b   1.000
_cell.length_c   1.000
_cell.angle_alpha   90.00
_cell.angle_beta   90.00
_cell.angle_gamma   90.00
#
_symmetry.space_group_name_H-M   'P 1'
#
loop_
_entity.id
_entity.type
_entity.pdbx_description
1 polymer ?
#
loop_
_entity_poly.entity_id
_entity_poly.type
_entity_poly.pdbx_seq_one_letter_code
_entity_poly.pdbx_strand_id
1 'polypeptide(L)'
;MNKTQAGFIVLTVIFKFEDDVWTAECKELGTATFGDTIQEAERDIQEAILLHLNTLEQVGERERFFREHDIEIYPTKPQMMHIDLPFDPGILVSQRIEPVNQLVCA
;
A
#
# COMPACT_ATOMS: atom_id res chain seq x y z
N MET A 1 10.12 1.43 22.90
CA MET A 1 8.73 1.26 22.41
C MET A 1 8.62 -0.15 21.88
N ASN A 2 7.83 -1.01 22.54
CA ASN A 2 7.64 -2.39 22.09
C ASN A 2 6.48 -2.39 21.08
N LYS A 3 6.73 -2.84 19.85
CA LYS A 3 5.71 -2.95 18.80
C LYS A 3 5.10 -4.35 18.87
N THR A 4 3.80 -4.43 19.15
CA THR A 4 3.03 -5.68 18.98
C THR A 4 2.34 -5.60 17.63
N GLN A 5 2.41 -6.66 16.82
CA GLN A 5 1.74 -6.69 15.52
C GLN A 5 0.22 -6.61 15.70
N ALA A 6 -0.42 -5.58 15.12
CA ALA A 6 -1.87 -5.39 15.12
C ALA A 6 -2.58 -6.33 14.13
N GLY A 7 -1.91 -6.61 13.01
CA GLY A 7 -2.47 -7.37 11.91
C GLY A 7 -1.76 -7.07 10.59
N PHE A 8 -2.51 -7.20 9.51
CA PHE A 8 -2.07 -7.00 8.13
C PHE A 8 -3.06 -6.10 7.41
N ILE A 9 -2.58 -5.23 6.55
CA ILE A 9 -3.41 -4.52 5.57
C ILE A 9 -3.10 -5.07 4.18
N VAL A 10 -4.05 -4.91 3.26
CA VAL A 10 -3.82 -5.21 1.85
C VAL A 10 -3.92 -3.91 1.06
N LEU A 11 -2.92 -3.69 0.22
CA LEU A 11 -2.80 -2.53 -0.65
C LEU A 11 -2.77 -2.99 -2.11
N THR A 12 -3.41 -2.24 -2.97
CA THR A 12 -3.48 -2.46 -4.40
C THR A 12 -2.56 -1.47 -5.09
N VAL A 13 -1.56 -1.98 -5.80
CA VAL A 13 -0.66 -1.17 -6.63
C VAL A 13 -0.98 -1.41 -8.09
N ILE A 14 -1.25 -0.33 -8.81
CA ILE A 14 -1.52 -0.33 -10.24
C ILE A 14 -0.30 0.22 -10.95
N PHE A 15 0.26 -0.55 -11.86
CA PHE A 15 1.35 -0.16 -12.74
C PHE A 15 0.84 0.07 -14.15
N LYS A 16 1.28 1.16 -14.78
CA LYS A 16 0.95 1.48 -16.17
C LYS A 16 2.17 2.02 -16.90
N PHE A 17 2.24 1.79 -18.20
CA PHE A 17 3.22 2.44 -19.07
C PHE A 17 2.52 3.54 -19.87
N GLU A 18 2.80 4.79 -19.53
CA GLU A 18 2.17 5.98 -20.10
C GLU A 18 3.26 7.04 -20.34
N ASP A 19 3.21 7.77 -21.46
CA ASP A 19 4.16 8.85 -21.79
C ASP A 19 5.65 8.44 -21.68
N ASP A 20 5.98 7.26 -22.19
CA ASP A 20 7.32 6.66 -22.17
C ASP A 20 7.91 6.40 -20.76
N VAL A 21 7.08 6.44 -19.71
CA VAL A 21 7.46 6.14 -18.33
C VAL A 21 6.56 5.08 -17.70
N TRP A 22 7.09 4.35 -16.72
CA TRP A 22 6.28 3.51 -15.85
C TRP A 22 5.73 4.34 -14.71
N THR A 23 4.43 4.26 -14.46
CA THR A 23 3.76 4.82 -13.27
C THR A 23 3.36 3.69 -12.34
N ALA A 24 3.37 3.96 -11.04
CA ALA A 24 2.88 3.07 -10.00
C ALA A 24 1.99 3.85 -9.01
N GLU A 25 0.76 3.41 -8.80
CA GLU A 25 -0.21 4.05 -7.90
C GLU A 25 -0.70 3.06 -6.84
N CYS A 26 -0.55 3.40 -5.56
CA CYS A 26 -1.23 2.71 -4.46
C CYS A 26 -2.61 3.32 -4.24
N LYS A 27 -3.67 2.56 -4.54
CA LYS A 27 -5.06 3.05 -4.54
C LYS A 27 -5.53 3.54 -3.18
N GLU A 28 -5.22 2.79 -2.14
CA GLU A 28 -5.71 3.03 -0.78
C GLU A 28 -5.01 4.22 -0.12
N LEU A 29 -3.74 4.45 -0.45
CA LEU A 29 -2.94 5.55 0.11
C LEU A 29 -2.92 6.81 -0.76
N GLY A 30 -3.48 6.75 -1.98
CA GLY A 30 -3.40 7.84 -2.95
C GLY A 30 -1.96 8.27 -3.29
N THR A 31 -1.00 7.35 -3.16
CA THR A 31 0.42 7.61 -3.36
C THR A 31 0.82 7.10 -4.74
N ALA A 32 1.59 7.89 -5.49
CA ALA A 32 2.06 7.49 -6.81
C ALA A 32 3.53 7.85 -7.02
N THR A 33 4.21 7.04 -7.83
CA THR A 33 5.60 7.23 -8.27
C THR A 33 5.70 6.95 -9.76
N PHE A 34 6.84 7.30 -10.35
CA PHE A 34 7.16 6.98 -11.74
C PHE A 34 8.64 6.59 -11.87
N GLY A 35 8.99 5.88 -12.94
CA GLY A 35 10.35 5.46 -13.24
C GLY A 35 10.54 5.09 -14.70
N ASP A 36 11.79 5.02 -15.14
CA ASP A 36 12.13 4.63 -16.52
C ASP A 36 11.88 3.13 -16.74
N THR A 37 11.81 2.36 -15.66
CA THR A 37 11.56 0.91 -15.67
C THR A 37 10.49 0.54 -14.66
N ILE A 38 9.81 -0.59 -14.90
CA ILE A 38 8.82 -1.12 -13.96
C ILE A 38 9.43 -1.43 -12.59
N GLN A 39 10.69 -1.89 -12.55
CA GLN A 39 11.41 -2.19 -11.31
C GLN A 39 11.69 -0.93 -10.49
N GLU A 40 12.00 0.17 -11.17
CA GLU A 40 12.17 1.47 -10.51
C GLU A 40 10.85 1.99 -9.95
N ALA A 41 9.79 2.00 -10.75
CA ALA A 41 8.46 2.38 -10.28
C ALA A 41 8.00 1.52 -9.10
N GLU A 42 8.27 0.20 -9.14
CA GLU A 42 7.98 -0.74 -8.06
C GLU A 42 8.80 -0.47 -6.78
N ARG A 43 10.11 -0.24 -6.89
CA ARG A 43 10.94 0.10 -5.74
C ARG A 43 10.44 1.39 -5.08
N ASP A 44 10.22 2.41 -5.90
CA ASP A 44 9.91 3.75 -5.40
C ASP A 44 8.51 3.79 -4.76
N ILE A 45 7.52 3.08 -5.32
CA ILE A 45 6.19 3.01 -4.69
C ILE A 45 6.24 2.24 -3.37
N GLN A 46 7.08 1.21 -3.24
CA GLN A 46 7.26 0.48 -1.97
C GLN A 46 7.83 1.38 -0.87
N GLU A 47 8.85 2.18 -1.22
CA GLU A 47 9.42 3.16 -0.29
C GLU A 47 8.40 4.23 0.10
N ALA A 48 7.63 4.73 -0.87
CA ALA A 48 6.60 5.74 -0.62
C ALA A 48 5.47 5.21 0.26
N ILE A 49 5.00 3.97 0.04
CA ILE A 49 4.02 3.28 0.91
C ILE A 49 4.56 3.19 2.34
N LEU A 50 5.79 2.70 2.51
CA LEU A 50 6.40 2.54 3.83
C LEU A 50 6.53 3.89 4.56
N LEU A 51 6.97 4.93 3.85
CA LEU A 51 7.08 6.27 4.40
C LEU A 51 5.73 6.84 4.82
N HIS A 52 4.68 6.66 4.00
CA HIS A 52 3.32 7.10 4.28
C HIS A 52 2.79 6.42 5.56
N LEU A 53 2.86 5.09 5.65
CA LEU A 53 2.41 4.32 6.81
C LEU A 53 3.16 4.70 8.09
N ASN A 54 4.48 4.87 8.01
CA ASN A 54 5.29 5.31 9.14
C ASN A 54 4.91 6.72 9.60
N THR A 55 4.62 7.63 8.65
CA THR A 55 4.20 8.99 8.96
C THR A 55 2.85 8.98 9.67
N LEU A 56 1.86 8.24 9.16
CA LEU A 56 0.55 8.09 9.80
C LEU A 56 0.67 7.57 11.23
N GLU A 57 1.54 6.60 11.46
CA GLU A 57 1.82 6.09 12.80
C GLU A 57 2.48 7.15 13.69
N GLN A 58 3.48 7.86 13.18
CA GLN A 58 4.22 8.88 13.93
C GLN A 58 3.33 10.05 14.37
N VAL A 59 2.37 10.45 13.53
CA VAL A 59 1.45 11.55 13.86
C VAL A 59 0.17 11.07 14.56
N GLY A 60 0.01 9.75 14.79
CA GLY A 60 -1.16 9.18 15.46
C GLY A 60 -2.43 9.18 14.61
N GLU A 61 -2.30 9.23 13.28
CA GLU A 61 -3.42 9.38 12.34
C GLU A 61 -3.81 8.10 11.61
N ARG A 62 -3.08 7.00 11.84
CA ARG A 62 -3.30 5.71 11.18
C ARG A 62 -4.76 5.24 11.26
N GLU A 63 -5.35 5.25 12.46
CA GLU A 63 -6.72 4.74 12.66
C GLU A 63 -7.78 5.62 11.98
N ARG A 64 -7.62 6.94 12.04
CA ARG A 64 -8.52 7.87 11.35
C ARG A 64 -8.42 7.68 9.85
N PHE A 65 -7.20 7.68 9.30
CA PHE A 65 -6.95 7.55 7.88
C PHE A 65 -7.50 6.24 7.32
N PHE A 66 -7.23 5.12 7.99
CA PHE A 66 -7.69 3.80 7.54
C PHE A 66 -9.22 3.73 7.46
N ARG A 67 -9.91 4.29 8.45
CA ARG A 67 -11.39 4.37 8.43
C ARG A 67 -11.92 5.27 7.33
N GLU A 68 -11.24 6.36 7.01
CA GLU A 68 -11.66 7.31 5.96
C GLU A 68 -11.38 6.78 4.54
N HIS A 69 -10.43 5.87 4.39
CA HIS A 69 -10.00 5.30 3.10
C HIS A 69 -10.39 3.82 2.96
N ASP A 70 -11.31 3.32 3.79
CA ASP A 70 -11.83 1.95 3.77
C ASP A 70 -10.72 0.85 3.81
N ILE A 71 -9.65 1.10 4.57
CA ILE A 71 -8.53 0.17 4.74
C ILE A 71 -8.82 -0.78 5.91
N GLU A 72 -9.09 -2.05 5.60
CA GLU A 72 -9.33 -3.08 6.60
C GLU A 72 -8.02 -3.62 7.21
N ILE A 73 -8.06 -3.91 8.51
CA ILE A 73 -6.97 -4.61 9.22
C ILE A 73 -7.39 -6.06 9.42
N TYR A 74 -6.63 -6.97 8.82
CA TYR A 74 -6.79 -8.41 8.96
C TYR A 74 -5.95 -8.94 10.13
N PRO A 75 -6.53 -9.75 11.04
CA PRO A 75 -5.79 -10.29 12.17
C PRO A 75 -4.75 -11.36 11.76
N THR A 76 -4.92 -11.97 10.59
CA THR A 76 -4.02 -12.98 10.03
C THR A 76 -3.60 -12.61 8.61
N LYS A 77 -2.44 -13.10 8.16
CA LYS A 77 -1.92 -12.80 6.82
C LYS A 77 -2.87 -13.38 5.76
N PRO A 78 -3.51 -12.57 4.90
CA PRO A 78 -4.33 -13.09 3.82
C PRO A 78 -3.45 -13.85 2.81
N GLN A 79 -3.99 -14.91 2.20
CA GLN A 79 -3.22 -15.76 1.27
C GLN A 79 -3.33 -15.30 -0.19
N MET A 80 -4.48 -14.77 -0.58
CA MET A 80 -4.75 -14.17 -1.89
C MET A 80 -6.13 -13.52 -1.83
N MET A 81 -6.30 -12.29 -2.29
CA MET A 81 -7.63 -11.70 -2.44
C MET A 81 -7.96 -11.60 -3.93
N HIS A 82 -9.15 -12.08 -4.32
CA HIS A 82 -9.65 -11.89 -5.67
C HIS A 82 -9.81 -10.39 -5.94
N ILE A 83 -9.16 -9.90 -7.00
CA ILE A 83 -9.28 -8.52 -7.46
C ILE A 83 -10.30 -8.50 -8.59
N ASP A 84 -11.48 -7.95 -8.33
CA ASP A 84 -12.48 -7.69 -9.35
C ASP A 84 -12.17 -6.37 -10.06
N LEU A 85 -11.05 -6.33 -10.79
CA LEU A 85 -10.73 -5.23 -11.70
C LEU A 85 -11.01 -5.64 -13.15
N PRO A 86 -11.50 -4.71 -14.00
CA PRO A 86 -11.59 -4.96 -15.42
C PRO A 86 -10.19 -5.29 -15.96
N PHE A 87 -10.10 -6.39 -16.73
CA PHE A 87 -8.85 -6.77 -17.37
C PHE A 87 -8.48 -5.70 -18.40
N ASP A 88 -7.40 -4.97 -18.15
CA ASP A 88 -6.78 -4.05 -19.09
C ASP A 88 -5.37 -4.57 -19.41
N PRO A 89 -5.09 -4.95 -20.67
CA PRO A 89 -3.78 -5.48 -21.06
C PRO A 89 -2.63 -4.47 -20.93
N GLY A 90 -2.91 -3.18 -20.77
CA GLY A 90 -1.91 -2.14 -20.50
C GLY A 90 -1.62 -1.90 -19.01
N ILE A 91 -2.31 -2.61 -18.12
CA ILE A 91 -2.24 -2.40 -16.67
C ILE A 91 -1.76 -3.68 -15.99
N LEU A 92 -0.74 -3.56 -15.15
CA LEU A 92 -0.35 -4.60 -14.22
C LEU A 92 -0.86 -4.24 -12.82
N VAL A 93 -1.60 -5.16 -12.20
CA VAL A 93 -2.09 -4.99 -10.82
C VAL A 93 -1.34 -5.93 -9.91
N SER A 94 -0.86 -5.41 -8.78
CA SER A 94 -0.17 -6.17 -7.74
C SER A 94 -0.78 -5.92 -6.38
N GLN A 95 -0.96 -6.99 -5.59
CA GLN A 95 -1.37 -6.88 -4.19
C GLN A 95 -0.14 -6.90 -3.28
N ARG A 96 -0.14 -5.99 -2.31
CA ARG A 96 0.85 -5.93 -1.25
C ARG A 96 0.21 -6.15 0.09
N ILE A 97 0.81 -7.03 0.89
CA ILE A 97 0.37 -7.30 2.25
C ILE A 97 1.41 -6.71 3.19
N GLU A 98 1.05 -5.64 3.89
CA GLU A 98 1.96 -4.95 4.80
C GLU A 98 1.53 -5.21 6.26
N PRO A 99 2.47 -5.53 7.16
CA PRO A 99 2.16 -5.67 8.58
C PRO A 99 1.91 -4.29 9.21
N VAL A 100 0.91 -4.19 10.06
CA VAL A 100 0.63 -2.99 10.86
C VAL A 100 0.87 -3.29 12.33
N ASN A 101 1.46 -2.34 13.05
CA ASN A 101 1.77 -2.48 14.48
C ASN A 101 0.73 -1.72 15.32
N GLN A 102 0.45 -2.19 16.53
CA GLN A 102 -0.26 -1.40 17.54
C GLN A 102 0.74 -0.56 18.32
N LEU A 103 0.37 0.70 18.57
CA LEU A 103 0.93 1.47 19.66
C LEU A 103 0.37 0.89 20.96
N VAL A 104 1.19 0.14 21.69
CA VAL A 104 0.90 -0.15 23.09
C VAL A 104 1.22 1.12 23.86
N CYS A 105 0.19 1.87 24.26
CA CYS A 105 0.36 2.93 25.24
C CYS A 105 0.86 2.29 26.55
N ALA A 106 2.01 2.74 27.04
CA ALA A 106 2.53 2.41 28.36
C ALA A 106 2.27 3.58 29.31
#